data_AF-E6ZFI4-F1
#
_entry.id   AF-E6ZFI4-F1
#
_cell.length_a   1.000
_cell.length_b   1.000
_cell.length_c   1.000
_cell.angle_alpha   90.00
_cell.angle_beta   90.00
_cell.angle_gamma   90.00
#
_symmetry.space_group_name_H-M   'P 1'
#
loop_
_entity.id
_entity.type
_entity.pdbx_description
1 polymer ?
#
loop_
_entity_poly.entity_id
_entity_poly.type
_entity_poly.pdbx_seq_one_letter_code
_entity_poly.pdbx_strand_id
1 'polypeptide(L)'
;MGGNGSTTRKVSFGLDEDEKVTVIEGVKLSDDVLRRMRESQGSDSSKPPLSPTESQKPPPSPKPTGPSTTEIQEEIRKNFERQQALVQEQLARLAQRERESSVTTGLDELTPALIKEKGKTYEEQEKAKILVSDVFWVYARSHSCAFH
;
A
#
# COMPACT_ATOMS: atom_id res chain seq x y z
N MET A 1 11.28 17.23 -47.03
CA MET A 1 11.49 16.66 -45.69
C MET A 1 11.74 17.82 -44.74
N GLY A 2 10.85 18.05 -43.77
CA GLY A 2 10.81 19.27 -42.95
C GLY A 2 11.84 19.27 -41.82
N GLY A 3 12.78 20.21 -41.88
CA GLY A 3 13.71 20.52 -40.80
C GLY A 3 13.10 21.58 -39.90
N ASN A 4 12.53 21.18 -38.76
CA ASN A 4 12.07 22.09 -37.73
C ASN A 4 13.20 22.30 -36.71
N GLY A 5 13.42 23.56 -36.31
CA GLY A 5 14.61 24.08 -35.63
C GLY A 5 15.18 23.20 -34.50
N SER A 6 16.42 22.78 -34.70
CA SER A 6 17.20 22.01 -33.73
C SER A 6 17.70 22.94 -32.62
N THR A 7 16.93 23.05 -31.54
CA THR A 7 17.45 23.63 -30.29
C THR A 7 18.38 22.60 -29.66
N THR A 8 19.64 22.97 -29.40
CA THR A 8 20.63 22.08 -28.76
C THR A 8 20.23 21.83 -27.30
N ARG A 9 19.42 20.79 -27.07
CA ARG A 9 19.03 20.31 -25.75
C ARG A 9 20.07 19.33 -25.25
N LYS A 10 20.45 19.43 -23.98
CA LYS A 10 21.25 18.40 -23.31
C LYS A 10 20.34 17.25 -22.91
N VAL A 11 20.73 16.03 -23.26
CA VAL A 11 20.04 14.79 -22.91
C VAL A 11 21.02 13.85 -22.23
N SER A 12 20.55 13.08 -21.26
CA SER A 12 21.30 12.00 -20.62
C SER A 12 20.90 10.66 -21.21
N PHE A 13 21.87 9.77 -21.39
CA PHE A 13 21.64 8.40 -21.85
C PHE A 13 21.86 7.42 -20.69
N GLY A 14 21.03 6.38 -20.62
CA GLY A 14 21.09 5.31 -19.63
C GLY A 14 20.92 3.95 -20.29
N LEU A 15 21.08 2.87 -19.52
CA LEU A 15 20.74 1.51 -19.96
C LEU A 15 19.38 1.13 -19.39
N ASP A 16 18.56 0.45 -20.19
CA ASP A 16 17.33 -0.19 -19.73
C ASP A 16 17.58 -1.61 -19.17
N GLU A 17 16.50 -2.31 -18.81
CA GLU A 17 16.53 -3.66 -18.25
C GLU A 17 17.14 -4.71 -19.19
N ASP A 18 17.14 -4.42 -20.49
CA ASP A 18 17.72 -5.28 -21.52
C ASP A 18 19.12 -4.80 -21.95
N GLU A 19 19.78 -3.97 -21.15
CA GLU A 19 21.08 -3.37 -21.44
C GLU A 19 21.10 -2.51 -22.73
N LYS A 20 19.94 -1.99 -23.18
CA LYS A 20 19.86 -1.11 -24.34
C LYS A 20 19.98 0.37 -23.94
N VAL A 21 20.64 1.14 -24.79
CA VAL A 21 20.81 2.59 -24.59
C VAL A 21 19.48 3.31 -24.80
N THR A 22 19.00 3.99 -23.77
CA THR A 22 17.77 4.79 -23.78
C THR A 22 18.05 6.22 -23.31
N VAL A 23 17.18 7.15 -23.68
CA VAL A 23 17.26 8.55 -23.20
C VAL A 23 16.59 8.62 -21.83
N ILE A 24 17.32 9.11 -20.83
CA ILE A 24 16.80 9.31 -19.48
C ILE A 24 16.00 10.61 -19.45
N GLU A 25 14.72 10.52 -19.11
CA GLU A 25 13.87 11.68 -18.82
C GLU A 25 14.13 12.20 -17.40
N GLY A 26 14.44 13.48 -17.28
CA GLY A 26 14.68 14.14 -16.00
C GLY A 26 13.70 15.27 -15.76
N VAL A 27 13.31 15.46 -14.50
CA VAL A 27 12.50 16.61 -14.07
C VAL A 27 13.43 17.74 -13.63
N LYS A 28 13.21 18.96 -14.14
CA LYS A 28 13.99 20.13 -13.73
C LYS A 28 13.53 20.58 -12.34
N LEU A 29 14.42 20.48 -11.36
CA LEU A 29 14.19 21.03 -10.02
C LEU A 29 14.25 22.56 -10.04
N SER A 30 13.49 23.20 -9.15
CA SER A 30 13.57 24.66 -8.95
C SER A 30 14.85 25.05 -8.22
N ASP A 31 15.28 26.30 -8.41
CA ASP A 31 16.51 26.81 -7.79
C ASP A 31 16.45 26.77 -6.26
N ASP A 32 15.27 26.91 -5.66
CA ASP A 32 15.05 26.81 -4.22
C ASP A 32 15.31 25.39 -3.69
N VAL A 33 14.81 24.37 -4.40
CA VAL A 33 15.04 22.96 -4.04
C VAL A 33 16.52 22.60 -4.20
N LEU A 34 17.16 23.05 -5.29
CA LEU A 34 18.60 22.84 -5.52
C LEU A 34 19.46 23.48 -4.44
N ARG A 35 19.10 24.68 -3.98
CA ARG A 35 19.80 25.38 -2.91
C ARG A 35 19.70 24.62 -1.59
N ARG A 36 18.50 24.21 -1.19
CA ARG A 36 18.30 23.42 0.02
C ARG A 36 19.02 22.08 -0.01
N MET A 37 19.05 21.38 -1.16
CA MET A 37 19.81 20.15 -1.30
C MET A 37 21.32 20.37 -1.16
N ARG A 38 21.83 21.49 -1.66
CA ARG A 38 23.24 21.85 -1.49
C ARG A 38 23.57 22.19 -0.03
N GLU A 39 22.69 22.92 0.64
CA GLU A 39 22.81 23.29 2.05
C GLU A 39 22.68 22.07 2.97
N SER A 40 21.76 21.14 2.67
CA SER A 40 21.57 19.90 3.43
C SER A 40 22.71 18.91 3.23
N GLN A 41 23.34 18.88 2.05
CA GLN A 41 24.53 18.08 1.78
C GLN A 41 25.83 18.72 2.32
N GLY A 42 25.82 20.02 2.66
CA GLY A 42 26.97 20.75 3.21
C GLY A 42 26.92 20.95 4.73
N SER A 43 25.83 20.59 5.41
CA SER A 43 25.65 20.78 6.85
C SER A 43 26.22 19.61 7.66
N ASP A 44 27.50 19.30 7.45
CA ASP A 44 28.33 18.58 8.41
C ASP A 44 29.48 19.51 8.88
N SER A 45 29.16 20.78 9.14
CA SER A 45 30.04 21.67 9.90
C SER A 45 29.31 22.89 10.48
N SER A 46 29.13 22.84 11.80
CA SER A 46 29.10 23.98 12.72
C SER A 46 27.90 24.96 12.70
N LYS A 47 27.09 24.79 13.77
CA LYS A 47 26.65 25.83 14.72
C LYS A 47 25.27 26.49 14.47
N PRO A 48 24.33 26.39 15.45
CA PRO A 48 23.12 27.20 15.45
C PRO A 48 23.45 28.68 15.70
N PRO A 49 22.67 29.65 15.17
CA PRO A 49 22.96 31.07 15.35
C PRO A 49 22.80 31.45 16.83
N LEU A 50 23.94 31.86 17.43
CA LEU A 50 24.00 32.50 18.74
C LEU A 50 23.49 33.95 18.61
N SER A 51 22.44 34.29 19.32
CA SER A 51 22.01 35.67 19.56
C SER A 51 22.99 36.38 20.52
N PRO A 52 23.34 37.67 20.32
CA PRO A 52 24.20 38.42 21.22
C PRO A 52 23.37 39.24 22.21
N THR A 53 23.49 38.98 23.52
CA THR A 53 23.19 40.01 24.53
C THR A 53 24.15 39.90 25.70
N GLU A 54 25.02 40.89 25.74
CA GLU A 54 25.94 41.26 26.81
C GLU A 54 25.18 41.86 28.01
N SER A 55 25.77 41.71 29.21
CA SER A 55 25.61 42.55 30.42
C SER A 55 24.92 41.97 31.68
N GLN A 56 25.79 41.74 32.66
CA GLN A 56 25.69 42.07 34.11
C GLN A 56 25.07 41.05 35.10
N LYS A 57 25.84 40.84 36.18
CA LYS A 57 25.65 39.99 37.39
C LYS A 57 24.61 40.64 38.37
N PRO A 58 24.20 39.98 39.48
CA PRO A 58 22.80 39.61 39.75
C PRO A 58 22.16 40.34 40.96
N PRO A 59 20.83 40.22 41.15
CA PRO A 59 20.23 40.22 42.48
C PRO A 59 19.61 38.85 42.83
N PRO A 60 19.47 38.51 44.13
CA PRO A 60 19.11 37.17 44.57
C PRO A 60 17.59 36.91 44.61
N SER A 61 17.19 35.72 44.13
CA SER A 61 15.95 34.95 44.43
C SER A 61 14.59 35.46 43.90
N PRO A 62 13.54 34.61 43.75
CA PRO A 62 13.43 33.15 43.95
C PRO A 62 12.93 32.36 42.71
N LYS A 63 13.36 31.08 42.60
CA LYS A 63 12.76 29.93 41.88
C LYS A 63 11.96 30.19 40.57
N PRO A 64 12.42 29.71 39.39
CA PRO A 64 11.48 29.22 38.40
C PRO A 64 11.03 27.84 38.88
N THR A 65 9.83 27.73 39.44
CA THR A 65 9.11 26.45 39.42
C THR A 65 8.66 26.21 37.97
N GLY A 66 9.63 25.98 37.08
CA GLY A 66 9.37 25.22 35.86
C GLY A 66 9.16 23.77 36.26
N PRO A 67 8.48 22.96 35.42
CA PRO A 67 8.33 21.55 35.71
C PRO A 67 9.72 20.98 36.01
N SER A 68 9.84 20.28 37.13
CA SER A 68 11.11 19.71 37.56
C SER A 68 11.68 18.90 36.39
N THR A 69 13.00 18.84 36.24
CA THR A 69 13.63 18.01 35.20
C THR A 69 13.12 16.57 35.22
N THR A 70 12.66 16.08 36.38
CA THR A 70 11.93 14.82 36.55
C THR A 70 10.53 14.81 35.91
N GLU A 71 9.72 15.86 36.05
CA GLU A 71 8.40 15.95 35.38
C GLU A 71 8.53 15.96 33.86
N ILE A 72 9.54 16.66 33.32
CA ILE A 72 9.82 16.66 31.87
C ILE A 72 10.23 15.25 31.41
N GLN A 73 11.03 14.53 32.20
CA GLN A 73 11.46 13.16 31.88
C GLN A 73 10.27 12.18 31.91
N GLU A 74 9.37 12.31 32.88
CA GLU A 74 8.15 11.52 32.98
C GLU A 74 7.20 11.80 31.81
N GLU A 75 7.07 13.05 31.39
CA GLU A 75 6.25 13.43 30.24
C GLU A 75 6.79 12.86 28.93
N ILE A 76 8.11 12.88 28.73
CA ILE A 76 8.77 12.24 27.58
C ILE A 76 8.50 10.72 27.58
N ARG A 77 8.65 10.06 28.74
CA ARG A 77 8.36 8.63 28.88
C ARG A 77 6.91 8.30 28.55
N LYS A 78 5.97 9.07 29.08
CA LYS A 78 4.53 8.90 28.84
C LYS A 78 4.15 9.12 27.38
N ASN A 79 4.77 10.09 26.72
CA ASN A 79 4.55 10.33 25.29
C ASN A 79 5.09 9.19 24.44
N PHE A 80 6.26 8.64 24.79
CA PHE A 80 6.81 7.47 24.09
C PHE A 80 5.89 6.25 24.21
N GLU A 81 5.39 5.96 25.41
CA GLU A 81 4.45 4.86 25.64
C GLU A 81 3.14 5.03 24.86
N ARG A 82 2.59 6.25 24.82
CA ARG A 82 1.41 6.58 24.00
C ARG A 82 1.67 6.37 22.52
N GLN A 83 2.82 6.81 22.01
CA GLN A 83 3.18 6.59 20.61
C GLN A 83 3.33 5.10 20.30
N GLN A 84 3.93 4.33 21.21
CA GLN A 84 4.06 2.90 21.07
C GLN A 84 2.69 2.20 21.01
N ALA A 85 1.76 2.60 21.88
CA ALA A 85 0.38 2.09 21.87
C ALA A 85 -0.37 2.44 20.58
N LEU A 86 -0.21 3.66 20.07
CA LEU A 86 -0.85 4.09 18.82
C LEU A 86 -0.33 3.26 17.62
N VAL A 87 0.98 3.03 17.54
CA VAL A 87 1.57 2.18 16.49
C VAL A 87 1.05 0.75 16.59
N GLN A 88 0.97 0.17 17.80
CA GLN A 88 0.39 -1.16 17.99
C GLN A 88 -1.08 -1.21 17.56
N GLU A 89 -1.88 -0.20 17.90
CA GLU A 89 -3.28 -0.12 17.48
C GLU A 89 -3.43 -0.05 15.95
N GLN A 90 -2.61 0.76 15.28
CA GLN A 90 -2.63 0.86 13.81
C GLN A 90 -2.29 -0.47 13.15
N LEU A 91 -1.29 -1.20 13.67
CA LEU A 91 -0.95 -2.54 13.19
C LEU A 91 -2.10 -3.52 13.42
N ALA A 92 -2.74 -3.51 14.59
CA ALA A 92 -3.87 -4.38 14.88
C ALA A 92 -5.06 -4.10 13.95
N ARG A 93 -5.37 -2.82 13.70
CA ARG A 93 -6.40 -2.39 12.75
C ARG A 93 -6.09 -2.83 11.32
N LEU A 94 -4.84 -2.73 10.88
CA LEU A 94 -4.41 -3.22 9.57
C LEU A 94 -4.55 -4.74 9.46
N ALA A 95 -4.10 -5.50 10.46
CA ALA A 95 -4.23 -6.95 10.49
C ALA A 95 -5.70 -7.41 10.47
N GLN A 96 -6.59 -6.69 11.17
CA GLN A 96 -8.03 -6.94 11.11
C GLN A 96 -8.59 -6.63 9.73
N ARG A 97 -8.26 -5.46 9.16
CA ARG A 97 -8.68 -5.10 7.80
C ARG A 97 -8.18 -6.10 6.78
N GLU A 98 -6.97 -6.64 6.92
CA GLU A 98 -6.45 -7.68 6.02
C GLU A 98 -7.29 -8.96 6.10
N ARG A 99 -7.63 -9.41 7.31
CA ARG A 99 -8.55 -10.55 7.50
C ARG A 99 -9.94 -10.29 6.94
N GLU A 100 -10.49 -9.11 7.17
CA GLU A 100 -11.81 -8.76 6.65
C GLU A 100 -11.78 -8.56 5.14
N SER A 101 -10.71 -8.00 4.58
CA SER A 101 -10.55 -7.83 3.13
C SER A 101 -10.37 -9.18 2.43
N SER A 102 -9.58 -10.11 2.98
CA SER A 102 -9.43 -11.46 2.45
C SER A 102 -10.70 -12.28 2.58
N VAL A 103 -11.42 -12.15 3.70
CA VAL A 103 -12.72 -12.81 3.90
C VAL A 103 -13.79 -12.20 2.98
N THR A 104 -13.86 -10.88 2.84
CA THR A 104 -14.90 -10.23 2.00
C THR A 104 -14.62 -10.40 0.51
N THR A 105 -13.38 -10.21 0.03
CA THR A 105 -13.04 -10.47 -1.38
C THR A 105 -13.11 -11.96 -1.73
N GLY A 106 -12.63 -12.84 -0.86
CA GLY A 106 -12.73 -14.29 -1.08
C GLY A 106 -14.17 -14.81 -1.05
N LEU A 107 -15.00 -14.33 -0.12
CA LEU A 107 -16.41 -14.75 -0.03
C LEU A 107 -17.25 -14.13 -1.17
N ASP A 108 -17.03 -12.86 -1.51
CA ASP A 108 -17.76 -12.15 -2.58
C ASP A 108 -17.43 -12.70 -3.98
N GLU A 109 -16.20 -13.20 -4.21
CA GLU A 109 -15.85 -13.85 -5.47
C GLU A 109 -16.32 -15.32 -5.54
N LEU A 110 -16.24 -16.07 -4.43
CA LEU A 110 -16.66 -17.47 -4.37
C LEU A 110 -18.18 -17.64 -4.30
N THR A 111 -18.94 -16.68 -3.77
CA THR A 111 -20.41 -16.77 -3.65
C THR A 111 -21.12 -16.83 -5.00
N PRO A 112 -20.90 -15.93 -5.96
CA PRO A 112 -21.55 -16.00 -7.26
C PRO A 112 -21.06 -17.21 -8.07
N ALA A 113 -19.80 -17.62 -7.91
CA ALA A 113 -19.27 -18.84 -8.54
C ALA A 113 -19.97 -20.09 -7.99
N LEU A 114 -20.11 -20.21 -6.67
CA LEU A 114 -20.75 -21.33 -5.99
C LEU A 114 -22.27 -21.39 -6.25
N ILE A 115 -22.94 -20.24 -6.32
CA ILE A 115 -24.36 -20.18 -6.73
C ILE A 115 -24.54 -20.66 -8.17
N LYS A 116 -23.66 -20.23 -9.09
CA LYS A 116 -23.69 -20.68 -10.50
C LYS A 116 -23.39 -22.17 -10.65
N GLU A 117 -22.43 -22.70 -9.90
CA GLU A 117 -22.08 -24.13 -9.90
C GLU A 117 -23.25 -24.99 -9.41
N LYS A 118 -23.89 -24.58 -8.30
CA LYS A 118 -25.09 -25.27 -7.78
C LYS A 118 -26.27 -25.26 -8.75
N GLY A 119 -26.46 -24.19 -9.51
CA GLY A 119 -27.50 -24.13 -10.54
C GLY A 119 -27.24 -25.11 -11.69
N LYS A 120 -26.00 -25.14 -12.21
CA LYS A 120 -25.60 -26.04 -13.31
C LYS A 120 -25.72 -27.51 -12.93
N THR A 121 -25.27 -27.87 -11.73
CA THR A 121 -25.35 -29.26 -11.24
C THR A 121 -26.79 -29.74 -11.09
N TYR A 122 -27.71 -28.88 -10.64
CA TYR A 122 -29.14 -29.22 -10.57
C TYR A 122 -29.76 -29.39 -11.97
N GLU A 123 -29.43 -28.51 -12.92
CA GLU A 123 -29.89 -28.62 -14.30
C GLU A 123 -29.38 -29.91 -14.98
N GLU A 124 -28.09 -30.24 -14.80
CA GLU A 124 -27.51 -31.48 -15.31
C GLU A 124 -28.13 -32.72 -14.65
N GLN A 125 -28.44 -32.66 -13.36
CA GLN A 125 -29.10 -33.75 -12.64
C GLN A 125 -30.51 -34.02 -13.20
N GLU A 126 -31.31 -32.97 -13.44
CA GLU A 126 -32.64 -33.13 -14.04
C GLU A 126 -32.55 -33.70 -15.47
N LYS A 127 -31.60 -33.21 -16.28
CA LYS A 127 -31.32 -33.79 -17.61
C LYS A 127 -30.92 -35.25 -17.52
N ALA A 128 -30.06 -35.62 -16.56
CA ALA A 128 -29.64 -37.00 -16.36
C ALA A 128 -30.81 -37.91 -15.98
N LYS A 129 -31.75 -37.46 -15.14
CA LYS A 129 -32.96 -38.23 -14.81
C LYS A 129 -33.85 -38.50 -16.02
N ILE A 130 -33.99 -37.50 -16.91
CA ILE A 130 -34.74 -37.64 -18.16
C ILE A 130 -34.03 -38.66 -19.06
N LEU A 131 -32.72 -38.51 -19.26
CA LEU A 131 -31.93 -39.44 -20.07
C LEU A 131 -31.98 -40.87 -19.51
N VAL A 132 -31.93 -41.05 -18.19
CA VAL A 132 -32.08 -42.37 -17.54
C VAL A 132 -33.47 -42.95 -17.82
N SER A 133 -34.52 -42.14 -17.77
CA SER A 133 -35.89 -42.56 -18.07
C SER A 133 -36.05 -42.92 -19.55
N ASP A 134 -35.46 -42.14 -20.45
CA ASP A 134 -35.48 -42.40 -21.90
C ASP A 134 -34.73 -43.68 -22.26
N VAL A 135 -33.53 -43.88 -21.68
CA VAL A 135 -32.75 -45.10 -21.87
C VAL A 135 -33.51 -46.31 -21.32
N PHE A 136 -34.17 -46.18 -20.17
CA PHE A 136 -35.01 -47.23 -19.60
C PHE A 136 -36.21 -47.57 -20.51
N TRP A 137 -36.90 -46.55 -21.04
CA TRP A 137 -38.00 -46.73 -22.00
C TRP A 137 -37.56 -47.43 -23.29
N VAL A 138 -36.42 -47.03 -23.86
CA VAL A 138 -35.85 -47.67 -25.06
C VAL A 138 -35.48 -49.11 -24.77
N TYR A 139 -34.87 -49.39 -23.63
CA TYR A 139 -34.49 -50.74 -23.22
C TYR A 139 -35.71 -51.65 -23.00
N ALA A 140 -36.76 -51.15 -22.33
CA ALA A 140 -38.01 -51.85 -22.12
C ALA A 140 -38.75 -52.14 -23.44
N ARG A 141 -38.78 -51.17 -24.36
CA ARG A 141 -39.39 -51.34 -25.68
C ARG A 141 -38.63 -52.34 -26.56
N SER A 142 -37.30 -52.35 -26.49
CA SER A 142 -36.46 -53.34 -27.17
C SER A 142 -36.69 -54.76 -26.64
N HIS A 143 -36.74 -54.93 -25.31
CA HIS A 143 -37.04 -56.23 -24.70
C HIS A 143 -38.46 -56.71 -24.99
N SER A 144 -39.43 -55.80 -25.09
CA SER A 144 -40.81 -56.16 -25.45
C SER A 144 -40.94 -56.58 -26.93
N CYS A 145 -40.07 -56.11 -27.83
CA CYS A 145 -40.04 -56.54 -29.24
C CYS A 145 -39.27 -57.85 -29.45
N ALA A 146 -38.41 -58.28 -28.52
CA ALA A 146 -37.65 -59.52 -28.63
C ALA A 146 -38.44 -60.78 -28.25
N PHE A 147 -39.67 -60.63 -27.75
CA PHE A 147 -40.51 -61.73 -27.24
C PHE A 147 -41.78 -62.01 -28.06
N HIS A 148 -41.89 -61.45 -29.27
CA HIS A 148 -43.02 -61.67 -30.19
C HIS A 148 -42.51 -62.09 -31.58
#